data_AF-A0A353QXZ8-F1
#
_entry.id   AF-A0A353QXZ8-F1
#
_cell.length_a   1.000
_cell.length_b   1.000
_cell.length_c   1.000
_cell.angle_alpha   90.00
_cell.angle_beta   90.00
_cell.angle_gamma   90.00
#
_symmetry.space_group_name_H-M   'P 1'
#
loop_
_entity.id
_entity.type
_entity.pdbx_description
1 polymer ?
#
loop_
_entity_poly.entity_id
_entity_poly.type
_entity_poly.pdbx_seq_one_letter_code
_entity_poly.pdbx_strand_id
1 'polypeptide(L)'
;MSVGTSNNYMNIQENPTFCGSRTKKWAKKEQKFLKYIELTPNSPVSDTFEKEMIQGIKFVDESVLKQVAKDGNLKMKLAQKATDAFPDLDKSFVFADGRTWDECPSISRGTGLTGYFEKPLGYNHPKPSSNHVVHEIGHELDKLFIKIFGDRFVNTKGFTEVYLKDIAKLPENLKKYSKKITAETSDRLDYLIQGSTPRNITKRGKIEAFAEIFAMLNGGSAQEARLKGIDKLYKKVFPNTTAYIEKLLRLLGKR
;
A
#
# COMPACT_ATOMS: atom_id res chain seq x y z
N MET A 1 7.83 -47.04 -0.50
CA MET A 1 7.53 -46.45 0.81
C MET A 1 8.46 -45.28 1.06
N SER A 2 7.83 -44.13 1.32
CA SER A 2 8.29 -42.86 1.92
C SER A 2 9.69 -42.30 1.61
N VAL A 3 9.65 -41.16 0.90
CA VAL A 3 10.73 -40.19 0.69
C VAL A 3 10.81 -39.30 1.94
N GLY A 4 11.95 -39.31 2.64
CA GLY A 4 12.20 -38.42 3.77
C GLY A 4 12.60 -37.03 3.29
N THR A 5 11.64 -36.13 3.13
CA THR A 5 11.91 -34.69 2.94
C THR A 5 12.34 -34.09 4.28
N SER A 6 13.61 -33.67 4.37
CA SER A 6 14.14 -32.92 5.51
C SER A 6 13.51 -31.53 5.56
N ASN A 7 12.71 -31.28 6.60
CA ASN A 7 12.19 -29.97 6.94
C ASN A 7 13.35 -29.05 7.39
N ASN A 8 13.88 -28.25 6.46
CA ASN A 8 14.66 -27.07 6.81
C ASN A 8 13.71 -25.99 7.32
N TYR A 9 13.29 -26.11 8.59
CA TYR A 9 12.88 -24.95 9.36
C TYR A 9 14.12 -24.07 9.52
N MET A 10 14.17 -22.98 8.75
CA MET A 10 15.05 -21.86 9.03
C MET A 10 14.81 -21.44 10.48
N ASN A 11 15.76 -21.80 11.35
CA ASN A 11 15.89 -21.20 12.67
C ASN A 11 16.10 -19.70 12.45
N ILE A 12 15.04 -18.92 12.68
CA ILE A 12 15.16 -17.49 12.85
C ILE A 12 15.93 -17.32 14.17
N GLN A 13 17.24 -17.12 14.07
CA GLN A 13 18.04 -16.63 15.18
C GLN A 13 17.42 -15.29 15.62
N GLU A 14 16.77 -15.31 16.77
CA GLU A 14 16.34 -14.12 17.47
C GLU A 14 17.59 -13.28 17.77
N ASN A 15 17.79 -12.21 17.00
CA ASN A 15 18.84 -11.25 17.26
C ASN A 15 18.43 -10.43 18.50
N PRO A 16 19.05 -10.62 19.68
CA PRO A 16 18.49 -10.18 20.96
C PRO A 16 18.96 -8.77 21.36
N THR A 17 19.22 -7.89 20.41
CA THR A 17 19.69 -6.53 20.70
C THR A 17 18.61 -5.51 20.34
N PHE A 18 18.10 -4.85 21.39
CA PHE A 18 17.18 -3.71 21.42
C PHE A 18 15.68 -3.96 21.10
N CYS A 19 15.31 -4.86 20.18
CA CYS A 19 13.90 -5.16 19.91
C CYS A 19 13.20 -6.02 20.99
N GLY A 20 13.95 -6.78 21.79
CA GLY A 20 13.42 -7.78 22.72
C GLY A 20 12.61 -7.25 23.92
N SER A 21 12.72 -5.95 24.24
CA SER A 21 11.95 -5.33 25.34
C SER A 21 10.66 -4.66 24.87
N ARG A 22 10.61 -4.12 23.65
CA ARG A 22 9.38 -3.54 23.06
C ARG A 22 8.43 -4.62 22.55
N THR A 23 8.93 -5.68 21.91
CA THR A 23 8.11 -6.80 21.40
C THR A 23 7.35 -7.55 22.51
N LYS A 24 7.87 -7.57 23.75
CA LYS A 24 7.23 -8.20 24.92
C LYS A 24 5.98 -7.46 25.43
N LYS A 25 5.76 -6.19 25.08
CA LYS A 25 4.60 -5.40 25.54
C LYS A 25 3.36 -5.51 24.63
N TRP A 26 3.44 -6.23 23.52
CA TRP A 26 2.33 -6.34 22.57
C TRP A 26 1.38 -7.48 22.92
N ALA A 27 0.08 -7.28 22.68
CA ALA A 27 -0.89 -8.35 22.82
C ALA A 27 -0.54 -9.50 21.85
N LYS A 28 -0.74 -10.76 22.27
CA LYS A 28 -0.47 -11.96 21.43
C LYS A 28 -1.07 -11.86 20.01
N LYS A 29 -2.21 -11.18 19.85
CA LYS A 29 -2.88 -10.96 18.56
C LYS A 29 -2.12 -10.02 17.62
N GLU A 30 -1.30 -9.12 18.15
CA GLU A 30 -0.53 -8.13 17.38
C GLU A 30 0.86 -8.67 17.00
N GLN A 31 1.41 -9.56 17.83
CA GLN A 31 2.70 -10.20 17.60
C GLN A 31 2.78 -10.93 16.24
N LYS A 32 1.68 -11.53 15.76
CA LYS A 32 1.68 -12.23 14.46
C LYS A 32 1.92 -11.30 13.25
N PHE A 33 1.69 -9.99 13.40
CA PHE A 33 1.88 -8.99 12.34
C PHE A 33 3.28 -8.35 12.39
N LEU A 34 3.97 -8.43 13.52
CA LEU A 34 5.33 -7.88 13.68
C LEU A 34 6.34 -8.52 12.72
N LYS A 35 6.11 -9.74 12.23
CA LYS A 35 6.97 -10.40 11.23
C LYS A 35 7.09 -9.63 9.89
N TYR A 36 6.15 -8.73 9.61
CA TYR A 36 6.15 -7.86 8.42
C TYR A 36 6.84 -6.52 8.67
N ILE A 37 7.16 -6.19 9.93
CA ILE A 37 7.78 -4.92 10.32
C ILE A 37 9.25 -5.14 10.67
N GLU A 38 10.10 -4.26 10.17
CA GLU A 38 11.51 -4.11 10.53
C GLU A 38 11.71 -2.72 11.14
N LEU A 39 12.10 -2.69 12.42
CA LEU A 39 12.40 -1.43 13.12
C LEU A 39 13.87 -1.08 12.94
N THR A 40 14.14 0.16 12.57
CA THR A 40 15.51 0.65 12.41
C THR A 40 16.14 0.93 13.79
N PRO A 41 17.23 0.24 14.19
CA PRO A 41 17.79 0.34 15.55
C PRO A 41 18.26 1.75 15.93
N ASN A 42 18.82 2.49 14.98
CA ASN A 42 19.41 3.81 15.21
C ASN A 42 18.43 4.98 15.02
N SER A 43 17.14 4.67 14.78
CA SER A 43 16.10 5.68 14.57
C SER A 43 14.78 5.17 15.14
N PRO A 44 14.64 5.14 16.48
CA PRO A 44 13.46 4.58 17.11
C PRO A 44 12.23 5.43 16.76
N VAL A 45 11.20 4.79 16.23
CA VAL A 45 9.87 5.38 16.05
C VAL A 45 9.06 5.32 17.35
N SER A 46 8.02 6.15 17.46
CA SER A 46 7.09 6.09 18.58
C SER A 46 6.19 4.85 18.52
N ASP A 47 5.76 4.37 19.69
CA ASP A 47 4.78 3.27 19.81
C ASP A 47 3.47 3.60 19.09
N THR A 48 3.06 4.88 19.08
CA THR A 48 1.84 5.33 18.39
C THR A 48 1.99 5.22 16.87
N PHE A 49 3.16 5.54 16.32
CA PHE A 49 3.44 5.35 14.90
C PHE A 49 3.47 3.87 14.53
N GLU A 50 4.18 3.06 15.30
CA GLU A 50 4.24 1.60 15.07
C GLU A 50 2.84 0.96 15.13
N LYS A 51 2.01 1.33 16.12
CA LYS A 51 0.62 0.87 16.22
C LYS A 51 -0.22 1.23 15.00
N GLU A 52 -0.08 2.46 14.49
CA GLU A 52 -0.80 2.91 13.29
C GLU A 52 -0.39 2.08 12.05
N MET A 53 0.90 1.77 11.90
CA MET A 53 1.38 0.96 10.78
C MET A 53 0.88 -0.49 10.87
N ILE A 54 0.94 -1.09 12.06
CA ILE A 54 0.38 -2.42 12.33
C ILE A 54 -1.12 -2.44 12.07
N GLN A 55 -1.84 -1.38 12.44
CA GLN A 55 -3.26 -1.25 12.21
C GLN A 55 -3.61 -1.28 10.71
N GLY A 56 -2.77 -0.66 9.86
CA GLY A 56 -2.90 -0.77 8.41
C GLY A 56 -2.79 -2.21 7.90
N ILE A 57 -1.82 -2.99 8.41
CA ILE A 57 -1.70 -4.41 8.06
C ILE A 57 -2.95 -5.17 8.51
N LYS A 58 -3.45 -4.91 9.74
CA LYS A 58 -4.63 -5.57 10.32
C LYS A 58 -5.92 -5.34 9.52
N PHE A 59 -5.99 -4.26 8.74
CA PHE A 59 -7.13 -3.98 7.88
C PHE A 59 -7.19 -4.88 6.65
N VAL A 60 -6.06 -5.41 6.19
CA VAL A 60 -6.04 -6.36 5.07
C VAL A 60 -6.42 -7.75 5.57
N ASP A 61 -7.32 -8.40 4.84
CA ASP A 61 -7.72 -9.78 5.12
C ASP A 61 -6.49 -10.71 5.17
N GLU A 62 -6.45 -11.60 6.16
CA GLU A 62 -5.29 -12.47 6.38
C GLU A 62 -5.00 -13.39 5.18
N SER A 63 -6.03 -13.81 4.43
CA SER A 63 -5.87 -14.61 3.21
C SER A 63 -5.10 -13.85 2.13
N VAL A 64 -5.43 -12.58 1.93
CA VAL A 64 -4.76 -11.68 0.98
C VAL A 64 -3.33 -11.41 1.44
N LEU A 65 -3.11 -11.09 2.72
CA LEU A 65 -1.77 -10.88 3.28
C LEU A 65 -0.86 -12.10 3.09
N LYS A 66 -1.40 -13.32 3.25
CA LYS A 66 -0.63 -14.56 3.03
C LYS A 66 -0.17 -14.70 1.58
N GLN A 67 -0.96 -14.24 0.61
CA GLN A 67 -0.54 -14.24 -0.79
C GLN A 67 0.57 -13.22 -1.02
N VAL A 68 0.40 -11.98 -0.53
CA VAL A 68 1.38 -10.89 -0.69
C VAL A 68 2.71 -11.19 -0.01
N ALA A 69 2.67 -11.74 1.20
CA ALA A 69 3.87 -12.07 1.95
C ALA A 69 4.54 -13.38 1.52
N LYS A 70 3.98 -14.11 0.54
CA LYS A 70 4.57 -15.35 0.05
C LYS A 70 5.97 -15.05 -0.51
N ASP A 71 6.92 -15.92 -0.18
CA ASP A 71 8.35 -15.79 -0.52
C ASP A 71 9.07 -14.61 0.18
N GLY A 72 8.50 -14.02 1.23
CA GLY A 72 9.16 -12.95 2.00
C GLY A 72 9.01 -11.55 1.39
N ASN A 73 8.18 -11.40 0.37
CA ASN A 73 7.97 -10.16 -0.40
C ASN A 73 7.09 -9.12 0.31
N LEU A 74 6.96 -9.15 1.64
CA LEU A 74 6.27 -8.08 2.37
C LEU A 74 7.04 -7.75 3.63
N LYS A 75 7.85 -6.69 3.52
CA LYS A 75 8.66 -6.09 4.57
C LYS A 75 8.42 -4.60 4.60
N MET A 76 8.25 -4.08 5.81
CA MET A 76 8.03 -2.67 6.05
C MET A 76 9.09 -2.17 7.00
N LYS A 77 9.86 -1.17 6.59
CA LYS A 77 10.83 -0.51 7.46
C LYS A 77 10.22 0.71 8.11
N LEU A 78 10.32 0.81 9.43
CA LEU A 78 9.91 2.01 10.16
C LEU A 78 11.16 2.76 10.63
N ALA A 79 11.18 4.07 10.40
CA ALA A 79 12.23 4.98 10.85
C ALA A 79 11.68 6.41 11.03
N GLN A 80 12.51 7.33 11.55
CA GLN A 80 12.13 8.74 11.59
C GLN A 80 12.10 9.35 10.18
N LYS A 81 13.06 9.02 9.32
CA LYS A 81 13.21 9.54 7.93
C LYS A 81 13.81 8.51 6.98
N ALA A 82 13.83 8.82 5.69
CA ALA A 82 14.26 7.90 4.64
C ALA A 82 15.70 7.40 4.77
N THR A 83 16.64 8.31 4.99
CA THR A 83 18.07 7.98 5.06
C THR A 83 18.45 7.16 6.29
N ASP A 84 17.59 7.12 7.31
CA ASP A 84 17.77 6.23 8.46
C ASP A 84 17.47 4.77 8.09
N ALA A 85 16.41 4.53 7.29
CA ALA A 85 16.01 3.20 6.87
C ALA A 85 16.83 2.65 5.68
N PHE A 86 17.31 3.57 4.84
CA PHE A 86 18.02 3.29 3.59
C PHE A 86 19.27 4.19 3.49
N PRO A 87 20.37 3.81 4.15
CA PRO A 87 21.58 4.64 4.20
C PRO A 87 22.30 4.76 2.86
N ASP A 88 21.96 3.90 1.89
CA ASP A 88 22.51 3.88 0.53
C ASP A 88 21.79 4.84 -0.44
N LEU A 89 20.77 5.58 0.02
CA LEU A 89 20.12 6.58 -0.81
C LEU A 89 21.07 7.75 -1.13
N ASP A 90 21.09 8.14 -2.41
CA ASP A 90 21.79 9.34 -2.85
C ASP A 90 21.14 10.59 -2.25
N LYS A 91 21.83 11.20 -1.29
CA LYS A 91 21.36 12.40 -0.57
C LYS A 91 21.30 13.65 -1.43
N SER A 92 21.93 13.64 -2.61
CA SER A 92 21.87 14.75 -3.57
C SER A 92 20.67 14.67 -4.50
N PHE A 93 19.94 13.54 -4.51
CA PHE A 93 18.78 13.36 -5.35
C PHE A 93 17.61 14.26 -4.91
N VAL A 94 17.02 14.94 -5.89
CA VAL A 94 15.82 15.77 -5.74
C VAL A 94 14.78 15.29 -6.73
N PHE A 95 13.57 15.01 -6.24
CA PHE A 95 12.42 14.64 -7.05
C PHE A 95 11.98 15.80 -7.94
N ALA A 96 11.20 15.49 -8.98
CA ALA A 96 10.68 16.51 -9.90
C ALA A 96 9.82 17.59 -9.22
N ASP A 97 9.28 17.29 -8.04
CA ASP A 97 8.51 18.22 -7.21
C ASP A 97 9.37 18.98 -6.18
N GLY A 98 10.70 18.88 -6.29
CA GLY A 98 11.66 19.60 -5.44
C GLY A 98 11.96 18.93 -4.10
N ARG A 99 11.30 17.81 -3.78
CA ARG A 99 11.53 17.09 -2.52
C ARG A 99 12.81 16.26 -2.57
N THR A 100 13.40 16.03 -1.41
CA THR A 100 14.46 15.04 -1.18
C THR A 100 13.87 13.72 -0.66
N TRP A 101 14.71 12.69 -0.53
CA TRP A 101 14.29 11.44 0.09
C TRP A 101 13.75 11.61 1.50
N ASP A 102 14.44 12.42 2.32
CA ASP A 102 14.09 12.61 3.73
C ASP A 102 12.78 13.39 3.90
N GLU A 103 12.30 14.09 2.86
CA GLU A 103 11.01 14.80 2.85
C GLU A 103 9.84 13.92 2.40
N CYS A 104 10.11 12.69 1.94
CA CYS A 104 9.08 11.74 1.57
C CYS A 104 8.47 11.08 2.81
N PRO A 105 7.15 10.91 2.90
CA PRO A 105 6.51 10.20 4.02
C PRO A 105 6.71 8.67 3.93
N SER A 106 6.93 8.14 2.73
CA SER A 106 7.21 6.72 2.49
C SER A 106 8.04 6.55 1.22
N ILE A 107 8.74 5.42 1.11
CA ILE A 107 9.48 5.02 -0.09
C ILE A 107 9.30 3.51 -0.30
N SER A 108 8.86 3.10 -1.49
CA SER A 108 8.92 1.69 -1.91
C SER A 108 10.26 1.42 -2.63
N ARG A 109 11.02 0.41 -2.17
CA ARG A 109 12.26 -0.05 -2.81
C ARG A 109 12.14 -1.51 -3.23
N GLY A 110 12.34 -1.78 -4.51
CA GLY A 110 12.28 -3.14 -5.05
C GLY A 110 10.89 -3.78 -4.92
N THR A 111 10.85 -5.10 -5.00
CA THR A 111 9.63 -5.87 -4.76
C THR A 111 9.56 -6.19 -3.27
N GLY A 112 8.49 -5.75 -2.61
CA GLY A 112 8.16 -6.19 -1.27
C GLY A 112 8.79 -5.45 -0.10
N LEU A 113 9.46 -4.32 -0.33
CA LEU A 113 10.06 -3.52 0.75
C LEU A 113 9.59 -2.06 0.68
N THR A 114 8.87 -1.61 1.71
CA THR A 114 8.42 -0.21 1.83
C THR A 114 8.89 0.40 3.15
N GLY A 115 9.52 1.58 3.09
CA GLY A 115 9.83 2.39 4.26
C GLY A 115 8.72 3.38 4.57
N TYR A 116 8.37 3.54 5.85
CA TYR A 116 7.47 4.58 6.36
C TYR A 116 8.15 5.42 7.42
N PHE A 117 7.93 6.72 7.37
CA PHE A 117 8.71 7.69 8.12
C PHE A 117 7.85 8.54 9.05
N GLU A 118 8.19 8.55 10.33
CA GLU A 118 7.40 9.26 11.35
C GLU A 118 7.58 10.78 11.29
N LYS A 119 8.80 11.23 10.97
CA LYS A 119 9.20 12.65 10.94
C LYS A 119 10.07 12.91 9.69
N PRO A 120 9.48 12.88 8.48
CA PRO A 120 10.18 13.37 7.31
C PRO A 120 10.62 14.83 7.53
N LEU A 121 11.74 15.22 6.92
CA LEU A 121 12.20 16.61 6.90
C LEU A 121 11.20 17.47 6.11
N GLY A 122 11.24 18.79 6.33
CA GLY A 122 10.33 19.71 5.63
C GLY A 122 8.92 19.76 6.23
N TYR A 123 8.25 20.91 6.10
CA TYR A 123 7.01 21.21 6.80
C TYR A 123 5.77 20.71 6.03
N ASN A 124 4.79 20.14 6.75
CA ASN A 124 3.40 19.85 6.35
C ASN A 124 3.07 18.64 5.45
N HIS A 125 3.94 17.64 5.28
CA HIS A 125 3.45 16.37 4.73
C HIS A 125 2.71 15.56 5.82
N PRO A 126 1.48 15.07 5.53
CA PRO A 126 0.79 14.23 6.49
C PRO A 126 1.60 12.95 6.73
N LYS A 127 1.85 12.66 8.01
CA LYS A 127 2.43 11.39 8.46
C LYS A 127 1.70 10.22 7.78
N PRO A 128 2.44 9.16 7.35
CA PRO A 128 1.83 7.93 6.88
C PRO A 128 0.76 7.44 7.85
N SER A 129 -0.40 7.09 7.31
CA SER A 129 -1.50 6.49 8.06
C SER A 129 -1.59 5.00 7.78
N SER A 130 -2.39 4.31 8.59
CA SER A 130 -2.80 2.92 8.35
C SER A 130 -3.31 2.71 6.91
N ASN A 131 -4.05 3.67 6.33
CA ASN A 131 -4.51 3.58 4.95
C ASN A 131 -3.37 3.59 3.92
N HIS A 132 -2.31 4.36 4.18
CA HIS A 132 -1.13 4.36 3.31
C HIS A 132 -0.50 2.97 3.29
N VAL A 133 -0.43 2.29 4.44
CA VAL A 133 0.05 0.91 4.50
C VAL A 133 -0.79 -0.03 3.63
N VAL A 134 -2.12 0.11 3.67
CA VAL A 134 -3.02 -0.71 2.84
C VAL A 134 -2.82 -0.43 1.35
N HIS A 135 -2.64 0.84 0.96
CA HIS A 135 -2.37 1.25 -0.41
C HIS A 135 -1.08 0.59 -0.96
N GLU A 136 0.01 0.63 -0.19
CA GLU A 136 1.28 0.01 -0.57
C GLU A 136 1.19 -1.52 -0.65
N ILE A 137 0.42 -2.16 0.25
CA ILE A 137 0.11 -3.60 0.12
C ILE A 137 -0.62 -3.87 -1.20
N GLY A 138 -1.48 -2.96 -1.66
CA GLY A 138 -2.11 -3.01 -2.98
C GLY A 138 -1.09 -3.01 -4.12
N HIS A 139 -0.08 -2.15 -4.08
CA HIS A 139 1.01 -2.18 -5.06
C HIS A 139 1.78 -3.50 -5.06
N GLU A 140 2.07 -4.05 -3.88
CA GLU A 140 2.76 -5.34 -3.78
C GLU A 140 1.89 -6.48 -4.31
N LEU A 141 0.59 -6.46 -4.03
CA LEU A 141 -0.35 -7.41 -4.62
C LEU A 141 -0.35 -7.34 -6.15
N ASP A 142 -0.39 -6.15 -6.76
CA ASP A 142 -0.31 -5.98 -8.21
C ASP A 142 0.98 -6.60 -8.80
N LYS A 143 2.12 -6.43 -8.12
CA LYS A 143 3.41 -6.99 -8.54
C LYS A 143 3.47 -8.51 -8.44
N LEU A 144 2.76 -9.16 -7.52
CA LEU A 144 2.77 -10.63 -7.41
C LEU A 144 2.39 -11.32 -8.73
N PHE A 145 1.49 -10.71 -9.48
CA PHE A 145 0.98 -11.26 -10.74
C PHE A 145 2.03 -11.27 -11.84
N ILE A 146 3.14 -10.55 -11.70
CA ILE A 146 4.28 -10.65 -12.62
C ILE A 146 4.79 -12.09 -12.69
N LYS A 147 4.83 -12.80 -11.55
CA LYS A 147 5.25 -14.21 -11.52
C LYS A 147 4.25 -15.16 -12.20
N ILE A 148 2.98 -14.78 -12.29
CA ILE A 148 1.89 -15.63 -12.78
C ILE A 148 1.61 -15.36 -14.27
N PHE A 149 1.59 -14.09 -14.67
CA PHE A 149 1.18 -13.64 -16.00
C PHE A 149 2.30 -13.01 -16.81
N GLY A 150 3.53 -12.89 -16.27
CA GLY A 150 4.64 -12.19 -16.90
C GLY A 150 4.52 -10.65 -16.86
N ASP A 151 3.45 -10.12 -16.27
CA ASP A 151 3.22 -8.68 -16.09
C ASP A 151 2.34 -8.43 -14.85
N ARG A 152 2.25 -7.17 -14.44
CA ARG A 152 1.37 -6.69 -13.38
C ARG A 152 -0.10 -7.02 -13.66
N PHE A 153 -0.87 -7.25 -12.61
CA PHE A 153 -2.31 -7.52 -12.73
C PHE A 153 -3.05 -6.42 -13.49
N VAL A 154 -2.71 -5.17 -13.20
CA VAL A 154 -3.34 -4.01 -13.83
C VAL A 154 -3.06 -3.90 -15.34
N ASN A 155 -2.11 -4.68 -15.86
CA ASN A 155 -1.81 -4.75 -17.28
C ASN A 155 -2.54 -5.89 -18.00
N THR A 156 -3.24 -6.75 -17.26
CA THR A 156 -4.10 -7.75 -17.89
C THR A 156 -5.18 -7.08 -18.76
N LYS A 157 -5.58 -7.79 -19.83
CA LYS A 157 -6.66 -7.34 -20.72
C LYS A 157 -7.95 -7.06 -19.95
N GLY A 158 -8.32 -7.95 -19.04
CA GLY A 158 -9.54 -7.81 -18.23
C GLY A 158 -9.55 -6.57 -17.34
N PHE A 159 -8.45 -6.29 -16.61
CA PHE A 159 -8.36 -5.08 -15.80
C PHE A 159 -8.38 -3.81 -16.66
N THR A 160 -7.64 -3.83 -17.77
CA THR A 160 -7.55 -2.72 -18.70
C THR A 160 -8.93 -2.35 -19.27
N GLU A 161 -9.74 -3.35 -19.66
CA GLU A 161 -11.08 -3.13 -20.18
C GLU A 161 -12.04 -2.50 -19.15
N VAL A 162 -12.00 -2.95 -17.88
CA VAL A 162 -12.87 -2.38 -16.84
C VAL A 162 -12.45 -0.96 -16.44
N TYR A 163 -11.14 -0.70 -16.38
CA TYR A 163 -10.62 0.64 -16.12
C TYR A 163 -10.99 1.62 -17.23
N LEU A 164 -10.86 1.21 -18.50
CA LEU A 164 -11.26 2.01 -19.64
C LEU A 164 -12.76 2.37 -19.62
N LYS A 165 -13.63 1.44 -19.22
CA LYS A 165 -15.08 1.72 -19.08
C LYS A 165 -15.36 2.83 -18.07
N ASP A 166 -14.62 2.87 -16.98
CA ASP A 166 -14.76 3.92 -15.96
C ASP A 166 -14.17 5.25 -16.44
N ILE A 167 -12.96 5.23 -17.03
CA ILE A 167 -12.32 6.42 -17.60
C ILE A 167 -13.15 7.03 -18.73
N ALA A 168 -13.79 6.22 -19.57
CA ALA A 168 -14.70 6.70 -20.62
C ALA A 168 -15.89 7.48 -20.06
N LYS A 169 -16.41 7.08 -18.89
CA LYS A 169 -17.54 7.72 -18.21
C LYS A 169 -17.13 8.82 -17.23
N LEU A 170 -15.83 8.94 -16.94
CA LEU A 170 -15.30 9.90 -15.99
C LEU A 170 -15.76 11.35 -16.29
N PRO A 171 -15.71 11.88 -17.52
CA PRO A 171 -16.16 13.26 -17.77
C PRO A 171 -17.64 13.49 -17.41
N GLU A 172 -18.51 12.51 -17.66
CA GLU A 172 -19.93 12.57 -17.31
C GLU A 172 -20.13 12.46 -15.79
N ASN A 173 -19.43 11.50 -15.15
CA ASN A 173 -19.47 11.30 -13.71
C ASN A 173 -18.97 12.55 -12.96
N LEU A 174 -17.88 13.17 -13.39
CA LEU A 174 -17.35 14.40 -12.79
C LEU A 174 -18.34 15.56 -12.92
N LYS A 175 -18.98 15.73 -14.08
CA LYS A 175 -20.06 16.73 -14.24
C LYS A 175 -21.22 16.47 -13.28
N LYS A 176 -21.69 15.22 -13.22
CA LYS A 176 -22.80 14.78 -12.36
C LYS A 176 -22.52 14.98 -10.87
N TYR A 177 -21.27 14.80 -10.45
CA TYR A 177 -20.85 14.90 -9.05
C TYR A 177 -20.10 16.19 -8.71
N SER A 178 -20.00 17.14 -9.63
CA SER A 178 -19.24 18.39 -9.52
C SER A 178 -19.46 19.15 -8.20
N LYS A 179 -20.72 19.26 -7.73
CA LYS A 179 -21.06 19.91 -6.45
C LYS A 179 -20.51 19.21 -5.20
N LYS A 180 -19.98 18.00 -5.33
CA LYS A 180 -19.41 17.18 -4.25
C LYS A 180 -17.89 17.00 -4.36
N ILE A 181 -17.28 17.53 -5.42
CA ILE A 181 -15.84 17.47 -5.63
C ILE A 181 -15.22 18.70 -4.98
N THR A 182 -14.55 18.51 -3.85
CA THR A 182 -13.68 19.53 -3.25
C THR A 182 -12.36 19.59 -4.02
N ALA A 183 -11.56 20.65 -3.81
CA ALA A 183 -10.21 20.73 -4.38
C ALA A 183 -9.36 19.49 -4.03
N GLU A 184 -9.35 19.08 -2.76
CA GLU A 184 -8.67 17.86 -2.30
C GLU A 184 -9.15 16.60 -3.04
N THR A 185 -10.44 16.51 -3.34
CA THR A 185 -11.01 15.38 -4.07
C THR A 185 -10.57 15.39 -5.54
N SER A 186 -10.45 16.58 -6.14
CA SER A 186 -9.95 16.75 -7.50
C SER A 186 -8.49 16.33 -7.60
N ASP A 187 -7.63 16.84 -6.72
CA ASP A 187 -6.20 16.50 -6.70
C ASP A 187 -5.98 14.99 -6.56
N ARG A 188 -6.81 14.35 -5.72
CA ARG A 188 -6.74 12.90 -5.54
C ARG A 188 -7.25 12.13 -6.75
N LEU A 189 -8.30 12.60 -7.43
CA LEU A 189 -8.74 12.01 -8.69
C LEU A 189 -7.66 12.14 -9.77
N ASP A 190 -7.04 13.31 -9.90
CA ASP A 190 -5.95 13.53 -10.85
C ASP A 190 -4.76 12.61 -10.54
N TYR A 191 -4.44 12.43 -9.26
CA TYR A 191 -3.45 11.44 -8.80
C TYR A 191 -3.82 10.00 -9.17
N LEU A 192 -5.10 9.61 -9.18
CA LEU A 192 -5.49 8.25 -9.55
C LEU A 192 -5.52 8.03 -11.05
N ILE A 193 -5.89 9.06 -11.79
CA ILE A 193 -6.04 9.00 -13.24
C ILE A 193 -4.66 9.09 -13.91
N GLN A 194 -3.71 9.85 -13.32
CA GLN A 194 -2.35 10.07 -13.84
C GLN A 194 -2.36 10.39 -15.35
N GLY A 195 -3.23 11.32 -15.74
CA GLY A 195 -3.41 11.73 -17.14
C GLY A 195 -4.09 10.70 -18.06
N SER A 196 -4.64 9.61 -17.53
CA SER A 196 -5.42 8.67 -18.32
C SER A 196 -6.66 9.33 -18.93
N THR A 197 -6.91 9.04 -20.19
CA THR A 197 -8.08 9.51 -20.95
C THR A 197 -8.76 8.33 -21.64
N PRO A 198 -9.99 8.50 -22.17
CA PRO A 198 -10.66 7.44 -22.91
C PRO A 198 -9.90 6.97 -24.16
N ARG A 199 -8.94 7.78 -24.65
CA ARG A 199 -8.10 7.45 -25.82
C ARG A 199 -6.72 6.91 -25.45
N ASN A 200 -6.25 7.19 -24.23
CA ASN A 200 -4.93 6.81 -23.77
C ASN A 200 -4.95 6.57 -22.27
N ILE A 201 -4.96 5.32 -21.86
CA ILE A 201 -4.85 4.90 -20.46
C ILE A 201 -3.38 4.77 -20.10
N THR A 202 -2.96 5.38 -18.99
CA THR A 202 -1.55 5.32 -18.57
C THR A 202 -1.32 4.12 -17.66
N LYS A 203 -0.13 3.52 -17.75
CA LYS A 203 0.27 2.42 -16.84
C LYS A 203 0.19 2.88 -15.38
N ARG A 204 0.63 4.11 -15.10
CA ARG A 204 0.62 4.68 -13.75
C ARG A 204 -0.80 4.86 -13.23
N GLY A 205 -1.73 5.39 -14.04
CA GLY A 205 -3.13 5.56 -13.63
C GLY A 205 -3.79 4.24 -13.24
N LYS A 206 -3.52 3.16 -13.98
CA LYS A 206 -4.01 1.83 -13.64
C LYS A 206 -3.43 1.31 -12.31
N ILE A 207 -2.13 1.50 -12.08
CA ILE A 207 -1.44 1.09 -10.84
C ILE A 207 -2.01 1.84 -9.62
N GLU A 208 -2.12 3.16 -9.70
CA GLU A 208 -2.63 4.00 -8.60
C GLU A 208 -4.11 3.73 -8.32
N ALA A 209 -4.93 3.63 -9.36
CA ALA A 209 -6.35 3.30 -9.21
C ALA A 209 -6.54 1.93 -8.56
N PHE A 210 -5.73 0.93 -8.92
CA PHE A 210 -5.78 -0.37 -8.28
C PHE A 210 -5.44 -0.31 -6.79
N ALA A 211 -4.30 0.31 -6.44
CA ALA A 211 -3.83 0.39 -5.06
C ALA A 211 -4.78 1.19 -4.15
N GLU A 212 -5.34 2.29 -4.65
CA GLU A 212 -6.27 3.10 -3.90
C GLU A 212 -7.64 2.43 -3.71
N ILE A 213 -8.19 1.81 -4.75
CA ILE A 213 -9.45 1.06 -4.63
C ILE A 213 -9.25 -0.18 -3.77
N PHE A 214 -8.09 -0.84 -3.86
CA PHE A 214 -7.70 -1.90 -2.94
C PHE A 214 -7.69 -1.39 -1.50
N ALA A 215 -7.09 -0.23 -1.25
CA ALA A 215 -7.09 0.40 0.06
C ALA A 215 -8.52 0.61 0.55
N MET A 216 -9.36 1.28 -0.23
CA MET A 216 -10.80 1.49 0.02
C MET A 216 -11.56 0.22 0.38
N LEU A 217 -11.30 -0.88 -0.29
CA LEU A 217 -11.99 -2.14 -0.01
C LEU A 217 -11.49 -2.81 1.28
N ASN A 218 -10.35 -2.41 1.83
CA ASN A 218 -9.72 -3.05 2.99
C ASN A 218 -9.57 -2.14 4.22
N GLY A 219 -9.46 -0.81 4.14
CA GLY A 219 -8.96 0.07 5.20
C GLY A 219 -9.82 0.30 6.45
N GLY A 220 -10.80 -0.57 6.74
CA GLY A 220 -11.59 -0.58 7.98
C GLY A 220 -12.31 0.75 8.29
N SER A 221 -12.78 0.89 9.54
CA SER A 221 -13.55 2.06 9.99
C SER A 221 -12.74 3.37 10.06
N ALA A 222 -11.40 3.30 10.05
CA ALA A 222 -10.54 4.48 10.02
C ALA A 222 -10.52 5.14 8.62
N GLN A 223 -10.57 4.33 7.56
CA GLN A 223 -10.83 4.80 6.20
C GLN A 223 -12.24 5.41 6.09
N GLU A 224 -13.24 4.73 6.68
CA GLU A 224 -14.60 5.27 6.77
C GLU A 224 -14.71 6.56 7.57
N ALA A 225 -13.72 6.96 8.39
CA ALA A 225 -13.75 8.22 9.13
C ALA A 225 -13.04 9.36 8.37
N ARG A 226 -11.90 9.07 7.74
CA ARG A 226 -11.09 10.06 7.00
C ARG A 226 -11.61 10.35 5.59
N LEU A 227 -12.26 9.40 4.94
CA LEU A 227 -12.63 9.48 3.51
C LEU A 227 -14.15 9.41 3.27
N LYS A 228 -15.01 9.74 4.26
CA LYS A 228 -16.50 9.64 4.18
C LYS A 228 -17.12 10.19 2.89
N GLY A 229 -16.47 11.14 2.22
CA GLY A 229 -16.86 11.65 0.90
C GLY A 229 -16.17 10.98 -0.29
N ILE A 230 -14.86 10.74 -0.19
CA ILE A 230 -13.98 10.30 -1.29
C ILE A 230 -14.20 8.82 -1.64
N ASP A 231 -14.34 7.93 -0.66
CA ASP A 231 -14.58 6.49 -0.92
C ASP A 231 -15.92 6.26 -1.64
N LYS A 232 -16.95 7.04 -1.25
CA LYS A 232 -18.25 7.04 -1.93
C LYS A 232 -18.14 7.59 -3.35
N LEU A 233 -17.17 8.46 -3.63
CA LEU A 233 -16.93 8.99 -4.96
C LEU A 233 -16.20 7.95 -5.83
N TYR A 234 -15.20 7.24 -5.31
CA TYR A 234 -14.52 6.18 -6.06
C TYR A 234 -15.46 5.08 -6.52
N LYS A 235 -16.36 4.59 -5.65
CA LYS A 235 -17.38 3.61 -6.05
C LYS A 235 -18.32 4.12 -7.15
N LYS A 236 -18.49 5.44 -7.26
CA LYS A 236 -19.35 6.07 -8.29
C LYS A 236 -18.61 6.38 -9.58
N VAL A 237 -17.35 6.76 -9.46
CA VAL A 237 -16.50 7.17 -10.59
C VAL A 237 -15.83 5.96 -11.24
N PHE A 238 -15.42 4.98 -10.43
CA PHE A 238 -14.77 3.72 -10.82
C PHE A 238 -15.57 2.47 -10.43
N PRO A 239 -16.88 2.37 -10.77
CA PRO A 239 -17.71 1.24 -10.35
C PRO A 239 -17.25 -0.10 -10.94
N ASN A 240 -16.81 -0.14 -12.20
CA ASN A 240 -16.41 -1.38 -12.85
C ASN A 240 -15.07 -1.89 -12.31
N THR A 241 -14.11 -0.98 -12.13
CA THR A 241 -12.81 -1.25 -11.54
C THR A 241 -12.96 -1.73 -10.10
N THR A 242 -13.83 -1.08 -9.31
CA THR A 242 -14.14 -1.50 -7.94
C THR A 242 -14.68 -2.93 -7.91
N ALA A 243 -15.69 -3.23 -8.71
CA ALA A 243 -16.28 -4.58 -8.75
C ALA A 243 -15.26 -5.65 -9.18
N TYR A 244 -14.36 -5.31 -10.11
CA TYR A 244 -13.34 -6.23 -10.59
C TYR A 244 -12.29 -6.53 -9.52
N ILE A 245 -11.84 -5.51 -8.77
CA ILE A 245 -10.90 -5.69 -7.65
C ILE A 245 -11.59 -6.46 -6.52
N GLU A 246 -12.85 -6.17 -6.21
CA GLU A 246 -13.60 -6.94 -5.21
C GLU A 246 -13.69 -8.42 -5.59
N LYS A 247 -13.96 -8.72 -6.87
CA LYS A 247 -13.93 -10.10 -7.38
C LYS A 247 -12.56 -10.74 -7.20
N LEU A 248 -11.48 -10.02 -7.51
CA LEU A 248 -10.12 -10.51 -7.27
C LEU A 248 -9.91 -10.86 -5.79
N LEU A 249 -10.28 -9.96 -4.87
CA LEU A 249 -10.10 -10.20 -3.44
C LEU A 249 -10.85 -11.44 -2.96
N ARG A 250 -12.09 -11.66 -3.45
CA ARG A 250 -12.86 -12.88 -3.16
C ARG A 250 -12.15 -14.14 -3.68
N LEU A 251 -11.58 -14.08 -4.88
CA LEU A 251 -10.78 -15.18 -5.45
C LEU A 251 -9.50 -15.47 -4.64
N LEU A 252 -8.93 -14.44 -4.02
CA LEU A 252 -7.78 -14.58 -3.10
C LEU A 252 -8.19 -15.05 -1.70
N GLY A 253 -9.48 -15.26 -1.45
CA GLY A 253 -10.02 -15.84 -0.22
C GLY A 253 -10.58 -14.85 0.78
N LYS A 254 -10.68 -13.55 0.44
CA LYS A 254 -11.34 -12.55 1.28
C LYS A 254 -12.83 -12.91 1.42
N ARG A 255 -13.31 -13.00 2.66
CA ARG A 255 -14.70 -13.35 3.00
C ARG A 255 -15.46 -12.15 3.54
#